data_AF-A0AA42YLC6-F1
#
_entry.id   AF-A0AA42YLC6-F1
#
_cell.length_a   1.000
_cell.length_b   1.000
_cell.length_c   1.000
_cell.angle_alpha   90.00
_cell.angle_beta   90.00
_cell.angle_gamma   90.00
#
_symmetry.space_group_name_H-M   'P 1'
#
loop_
_entity.id
_entity.type
_entity.pdbx_description
1 polymer ?
#
loop_
_entity_poly.entity_id
_entity_poly.type
_entity_poly.pdbx_seq_one_letter_code
_entity_poly.pdbx_strand_id
1 'polypeptide(L)'
;MAGFLWRLAPRWRTGGFFRQGPEFASTSTTTAGPLNFWDLPVGSSRVILRRPMVFPDAYGLGFSYRARGERLTLACQWERIGYSSLLGYFNANGYQNELEDGDELHVGAEYLYLRSKPAIAVRVGAWTDPAHRIHDDSHYVTRAVLPHGENELHLSAGLGVVFWELQLDVAVDFSDRVDAISLSTIYSF
;
A
#
# COMPACT_ATOMS: atom_id res chain seq x y z
N MET A 1 7.20 15.27 0.98
CA MET A 1 7.75 14.17 0.17
C MET A 1 9.04 14.64 -0.47
N ALA A 2 10.06 13.79 -0.50
CA ALA A 2 11.30 14.03 -1.22
C ALA A 2 11.65 12.78 -2.04
N GLY A 3 12.44 12.94 -3.09
CA GLY A 3 12.88 11.82 -3.91
C GLY A 3 13.98 12.20 -4.88
N PHE A 4 14.58 11.17 -5.48
CA PHE A 4 15.59 11.32 -6.51
C PHE A 4 15.34 10.35 -7.64
N LEU A 5 15.81 10.72 -8.83
CA LEU A 5 15.84 9.87 -10.00
C LEU A 5 17.21 10.02 -10.66
N TRP A 6 17.87 8.89 -10.91
CA TRP A 6 19.19 8.86 -11.52
C TRP A 6 19.23 7.88 -12.68
N ARG A 7 19.73 8.37 -13.83
CA ARG A 7 20.08 7.55 -14.99
C ARG A 7 21.54 7.10 -14.87
N LEU A 8 21.75 5.91 -14.30
CA LEU A 8 23.08 5.29 -14.15
C LEU A 8 23.74 5.00 -15.50
N ALA A 9 22.93 4.65 -16.51
CA ALA A 9 23.35 4.40 -17.88
C ALA A 9 22.16 4.64 -18.83
N PRO A 10 22.33 4.69 -20.17
CA PRO A 10 21.23 4.97 -21.10
C PRO A 10 19.99 4.07 -20.92
N ARG A 11 20.19 2.86 -20.39
CA ARG A 11 19.16 1.81 -20.27
C ARG A 11 18.83 1.44 -18.82
N TRP A 12 19.48 2.07 -17.86
CA TRP A 12 19.31 1.82 -16.43
C TRP A 12 18.88 3.10 -15.73
N ARG A 13 17.79 3.03 -14.98
CA ARG A 13 17.37 4.11 -14.09
C ARG A 13 17.17 3.54 -12.71
N THR A 14 17.56 4.31 -11.71
CA THR A 14 17.24 4.05 -10.31
C THR A 14 16.57 5.30 -9.74
N GLY A 15 15.73 5.11 -8.74
CA GLY A 15 15.14 6.20 -8.00
C GLY A 15 14.89 5.78 -6.57
N GLY A 16 14.62 6.78 -5.75
CA GLY A 16 14.21 6.56 -4.37
C GLY A 16 13.30 7.67 -3.91
N PHE A 17 12.52 7.39 -2.87
CA PHE A 17 11.60 8.36 -2.29
C PHE A 17 11.55 8.22 -0.78
N PHE A 18 11.10 9.30 -0.16
CA PHE A 18 10.65 9.34 1.23
C PHE A 18 9.32 10.08 1.28
N ARG A 19 8.33 9.43 1.89
CA ARG A 19 6.98 9.92 2.15
C ARG A 19 6.77 9.99 3.65
N GLN A 20 6.64 11.21 4.15
CA GLN A 20 6.22 11.43 5.53
C GLN A 20 4.70 11.21 5.63
N GLY A 21 4.27 10.46 6.63
CA GLY A 21 2.87 10.25 6.96
C GLY A 21 2.22 11.53 7.50
N PRO A 22 0.94 11.79 7.19
CA PRO A 22 0.22 12.91 7.79
C PRO A 22 -0.02 12.71 9.29
N GLU A 23 -0.13 13.82 9.99
CA GLU A 23 -0.59 13.86 11.39
C GLU A 23 -1.96 14.53 11.46
N PHE A 24 -2.90 13.90 12.15
CA PHE A 24 -4.23 14.45 12.36
C PHE A 24 -4.53 14.59 13.84
N ALA A 25 -5.09 15.74 14.24
CA ALA A 25 -5.63 15.88 15.58
C ALA A 25 -6.83 14.93 15.75
N SER A 26 -6.72 13.96 16.65
CA SER A 26 -7.79 12.99 16.91
C SER A 26 -8.37 13.17 18.31
N THR A 27 -9.69 12.96 18.41
CA THR A 27 -10.41 12.92 19.68
C THR A 27 -11.21 11.62 19.75
N SER A 28 -10.84 10.74 20.67
CA SER A 28 -11.57 9.50 20.94
C SER A 28 -12.51 9.67 22.12
N THR A 29 -13.77 9.29 21.95
CA THR A 29 -14.76 9.23 23.03
C THR A 29 -15.16 7.79 23.28
N THR A 30 -14.96 7.30 24.50
CA THR A 30 -15.44 5.97 24.91
C THR A 30 -16.75 6.11 25.69
N THR A 31 -17.78 5.41 25.24
CA THR A 31 -19.11 5.40 25.84
C THR A 31 -19.39 4.04 26.50
N ALA A 32 -19.91 4.06 27.73
CA ALA A 32 -20.19 2.87 28.51
C ALA A 32 -21.32 2.03 27.89
N GLY A 33 -21.03 0.74 27.67
CA GLY A 33 -22.02 -0.26 27.26
C GLY A 33 -22.70 -0.97 28.44
N PRO A 34 -23.64 -1.88 28.17
CA PRO A 34 -24.41 -2.59 29.20
C PRO A 34 -23.57 -3.45 30.16
N LEU A 35 -22.40 -3.91 29.72
CA LEU A 35 -21.48 -4.76 30.48
C LEU A 35 -20.20 -4.01 30.89
N ASN A 36 -20.29 -2.69 31.09
CA ASN A 36 -19.11 -1.94 31.45
C ASN A 36 -18.65 -2.28 32.88
N PHE A 37 -17.35 -2.48 33.04
CA PHE A 37 -16.67 -2.91 34.26
C PHE A 37 -16.52 -1.82 35.32
N TRP A 38 -17.17 -0.67 35.11
CA TRP A 38 -17.09 0.51 35.95
C TRP A 38 -18.43 0.89 36.58
N ASP A 39 -19.47 0.07 36.38
CA ASP A 39 -20.85 0.33 36.80
C ASP A 39 -21.38 1.72 36.38
N LEU A 40 -20.89 2.23 35.26
CA LEU A 40 -21.36 3.49 34.72
C LEU A 40 -22.72 3.31 34.03
N PRO A 41 -23.61 4.31 34.09
CA PRO A 41 -24.85 4.28 33.32
C PRO A 41 -24.56 4.08 31.83
N VAL A 42 -25.34 3.21 31.17
CA VAL A 42 -25.23 2.99 29.73
C VAL A 42 -25.39 4.32 28.99
N GLY A 43 -24.49 4.59 28.04
CA GLY A 43 -24.49 5.85 27.29
C GLY A 43 -23.69 6.99 27.93
N SER A 44 -23.16 6.80 29.13
CA SER A 44 -22.24 7.79 29.72
C SER A 44 -20.86 7.75 29.04
N SER A 45 -20.30 8.92 28.75
CA SER A 45 -18.97 9.07 28.16
C SER A 45 -17.94 9.25 29.25
N ARG A 46 -16.87 8.44 29.25
CA ARG A 46 -15.85 8.46 30.33
C ARG A 46 -14.53 9.08 29.92
N VAL A 47 -14.11 8.89 28.67
CA VAL A 47 -12.75 9.22 28.25
C VAL A 47 -12.79 10.00 26.95
N ILE A 48 -12.33 11.24 26.99
CA ILE A 48 -12.02 12.08 25.82
C ILE A 48 -10.50 12.12 25.70
N LEU A 49 -9.92 11.22 24.91
CA LEU A 49 -8.49 11.21 24.63
C LEU A 49 -8.22 12.11 23.43
N ARG A 50 -7.49 13.20 23.65
CA ARG A 50 -6.97 14.07 22.58
C ARG A 50 -5.52 13.72 22.33
N ARG A 51 -5.25 13.00 21.25
CA ARG A 51 -3.89 12.66 20.81
C ARG A 51 -3.81 12.77 19.29
N PRO A 52 -2.67 13.21 18.75
CA PRO A 52 -2.48 13.14 17.31
C PRO A 52 -2.47 11.69 16.87
N MET A 53 -3.15 11.41 15.76
CA MET A 53 -3.02 10.18 15.01
C MET A 53 -1.91 10.39 13.97
N VAL A 54 -0.82 9.66 14.13
CA VAL A 54 0.35 9.72 13.24
C VAL A 54 0.24 8.57 12.25
N PHE A 55 0.26 8.87 10.96
CA PHE A 55 0.28 7.83 9.93
C PHE A 55 1.72 7.39 9.63
N PRO A 56 1.91 6.17 9.09
CA PRO A 56 3.22 5.64 8.78
C PRO A 56 4.01 6.50 7.79
N ASP A 57 5.29 6.68 8.08
CA ASP A 57 6.27 7.10 7.09
C ASP A 57 6.62 5.91 6.18
N ALA A 58 6.99 6.20 4.94
CA ALA A 58 7.44 5.19 3.99
C ALA A 58 8.64 5.67 3.17
N TYR A 59 9.53 4.75 2.83
CA TYR A 59 10.63 5.01 1.90
C TYR A 59 10.87 3.82 1.02
N GLY A 60 11.39 4.08 -0.18
CA GLY A 60 11.59 3.02 -1.16
C GLY A 60 12.69 3.31 -2.14
N LEU A 61 13.11 2.24 -2.81
CA LEU A 61 14.12 2.23 -3.85
C LEU A 61 13.61 1.45 -5.06
N GLY A 62 13.79 2.01 -6.25
CA GLY A 62 13.35 1.44 -7.50
C GLY A 62 14.48 1.32 -8.51
N PHE A 63 14.40 0.30 -9.35
CA PHE A 63 15.30 0.05 -10.46
C PHE A 63 14.48 -0.29 -11.71
N SER A 64 14.88 0.28 -12.85
CA SER A 64 14.31 -0.09 -14.14
C SER A 64 15.39 -0.30 -15.19
N TYR A 65 15.14 -1.28 -16.05
CA TYR A 65 16.01 -1.67 -17.14
C TYR A 65 15.23 -1.73 -18.44
N ARG A 66 15.70 -1.03 -19.47
CA ARG A 66 15.13 -1.10 -20.82
C ARG A 66 15.97 -2.00 -21.72
N ALA A 67 15.38 -3.05 -22.29
CA ALA A 67 16.03 -4.02 -23.16
C ALA A 67 16.55 -3.40 -24.48
N ARG A 68 17.45 -4.12 -25.18
CA ARG A 68 17.97 -3.69 -26.48
C ARG A 68 16.82 -3.79 -27.48
N GLY A 69 16.54 -2.70 -28.20
CA GLY A 69 15.37 -2.58 -29.06
C GLY A 69 14.17 -1.87 -28.45
N GLU A 70 14.27 -1.39 -27.20
CA GLU A 70 13.32 -0.48 -26.54
C GLU A 70 11.86 -0.96 -26.42
N ARG A 71 11.62 -2.26 -26.63
CA ARG A 71 10.29 -2.86 -26.50
C ARG A 71 10.01 -3.40 -25.12
N LEU A 72 11.02 -3.97 -24.45
CA LEU A 72 10.85 -4.59 -23.13
C LEU A 72 11.44 -3.67 -22.06
N THR A 73 10.65 -3.35 -21.04
CA THR A 73 11.11 -2.69 -19.81
C THR A 73 10.86 -3.62 -18.63
N LEU A 74 11.85 -3.79 -17.78
CA LEU A 74 11.73 -4.51 -16.51
C LEU A 74 11.86 -3.49 -15.37
N ALA A 75 11.09 -3.67 -14.31
CA ALA A 75 11.10 -2.82 -13.14
C ALA A 75 11.04 -3.65 -11.85
N CYS A 76 11.72 -3.16 -10.83
CA CYS A 76 11.66 -3.66 -9.47
C CYS A 76 11.59 -2.44 -8.53
N GLN A 77 10.80 -2.56 -7.47
CA GLN A 77 10.72 -1.57 -6.40
C GLN A 77 10.60 -2.29 -5.08
N TRP A 78 11.34 -1.80 -4.09
CA TRP A 78 11.18 -2.16 -2.70
C TRP A 78 10.71 -0.93 -1.93
N GLU A 79 9.74 -1.10 -1.03
CA GLU A 79 9.23 -0.08 -0.12
C GLU A 79 9.19 -0.64 1.29
N ARG A 80 9.56 0.20 2.27
CA ARG A 80 9.37 -0.08 3.69
C ARG A 80 8.42 0.93 4.30
N ILE A 81 7.42 0.43 5.01
CA ILE A 81 6.34 1.19 5.63
C ILE A 81 6.40 1.02 7.15
N GLY A 82 6.50 2.14 7.88
CA GLY A 82 6.63 2.16 9.33
C GLY A 82 5.31 2.01 10.09
N TYR A 83 4.55 0.92 9.86
CA TYR A 83 3.23 0.71 10.46
C TYR A 83 3.23 0.77 11.99
N SER A 84 4.34 0.40 12.62
CA SER A 84 4.50 0.44 14.08
C SER A 84 4.23 1.82 14.70
N SER A 85 4.34 2.92 13.93
CA SER A 85 4.01 4.28 14.39
C SER A 85 2.55 4.45 14.80
N LEU A 86 1.64 3.64 14.25
CA LEU A 86 0.22 3.65 14.58
C LEU A 86 -0.05 3.17 16.02
N LEU A 87 0.82 2.31 16.58
CA LEU A 87 0.61 1.73 17.93
C LEU A 87 0.62 2.77 19.04
N GLY A 88 1.35 3.88 18.89
CA GLY A 88 1.38 4.95 19.89
C GLY A 88 -0.01 5.52 20.20
N TYR A 89 -0.92 5.48 19.22
CA TYR A 89 -2.32 5.85 19.39
C TYR A 89 -3.13 4.74 20.10
N PHE A 90 -2.94 3.47 19.72
CA PHE A 90 -3.76 2.34 20.19
C PHE A 90 -3.36 1.79 21.58
N ASN A 91 -2.07 1.83 21.94
CA ASN A 91 -1.57 1.33 23.23
C ASN A 91 -1.91 2.26 24.42
N ALA A 92 -2.56 3.39 24.17
CA ALA A 92 -3.08 4.29 25.20
C ALA A 92 -4.17 3.67 26.09
N ASN A 93 -4.74 2.53 25.67
CA ASN A 93 -5.87 1.87 26.35
C ASN A 93 -5.47 0.70 27.26
N GLY A 94 -4.17 0.45 27.47
CA GLY A 94 -3.68 -0.59 28.38
C GLY A 94 -3.58 -2.00 27.78
N TYR A 95 -3.82 -2.15 26.47
CA TYR A 95 -3.58 -3.38 25.72
C TYR A 95 -2.15 -3.36 25.16
N GLN A 96 -1.45 -4.50 25.20
CA GLN A 96 -0.16 -4.69 24.54
C GLN A 96 -0.41 -5.13 23.10
N ASN A 97 -0.77 -4.18 22.24
CA ASN A 97 -0.93 -4.46 20.82
C ASN A 97 0.43 -4.39 20.12
N GLU A 98 0.66 -5.32 19.20
CA GLU A 98 1.82 -5.37 18.33
C GLU A 98 1.38 -5.15 16.87
N LEU A 99 2.23 -4.45 16.12
CA LEU A 99 2.06 -4.11 14.71
C LEU A 99 3.47 -3.89 14.14
N GLU A 100 3.85 -4.77 13.23
CA GLU A 100 5.18 -4.77 12.63
C GLU A 100 5.25 -3.82 11.44
N ASP A 101 6.44 -3.30 11.16
CA ASP A 101 6.70 -2.59 9.91
C ASP A 101 6.59 -3.54 8.72
N GLY A 102 6.16 -3.03 7.57
CA GLY A 102 5.97 -3.81 6.35
C GLY A 102 7.07 -3.55 5.32
N ASP A 103 7.56 -4.63 4.69
CA ASP A 103 8.41 -4.57 3.50
C ASP A 103 7.62 -5.07 2.28
N GLU A 104 7.42 -4.20 1.29
CA GLU A 104 6.73 -4.49 0.03
C GLU A 104 7.75 -4.59 -1.11
N LEU A 105 7.63 -5.65 -1.91
CA LEU A 105 8.44 -5.84 -3.11
C LEU A 105 7.53 -5.91 -4.33
N HIS A 106 7.77 -5.05 -5.30
CA HIS A 106 7.08 -5.02 -6.58
C HIS A 106 8.05 -5.39 -7.70
N VAL A 107 7.61 -6.26 -8.59
CA VAL A 107 8.33 -6.60 -9.82
C VAL A 107 7.38 -6.52 -11.00
N GLY A 108 7.88 -6.05 -12.14
CA GLY A 108 7.02 -5.87 -13.31
C GLY A 108 7.80 -5.85 -14.62
N ALA A 109 7.07 -6.17 -15.68
CA ALA A 109 7.55 -6.11 -17.04
C ALA A 109 6.52 -5.45 -17.96
N GLU A 110 7.00 -4.64 -18.89
CA GLU A 110 6.21 -4.03 -19.94
C GLU A 110 6.81 -4.39 -21.30
N TYR A 111 5.97 -4.83 -22.24
CA TYR A 111 6.35 -5.05 -23.64
C TYR A 111 5.53 -4.16 -24.58
N LEU A 112 6.23 -3.38 -25.42
CA LEU A 112 5.65 -2.48 -26.42
C LEU A 112 5.73 -3.09 -27.83
N TYR A 113 4.57 -3.37 -28.39
CA TYR A 113 4.39 -3.70 -29.80
C TYR A 113 4.30 -2.41 -30.63
N LEU A 114 5.45 -1.84 -30.96
CA LEU A 114 5.55 -0.58 -31.72
C LEU A 114 5.31 -0.73 -33.23
N ARG A 115 5.31 -1.96 -33.76
CA ARG A 115 5.11 -2.22 -35.19
C ARG A 115 3.63 -2.39 -35.57
N SER A 116 2.73 -2.51 -34.59
CA SER A 116 1.30 -2.54 -34.84
C SER A 116 0.75 -1.12 -34.99
N LYS A 117 -0.27 -0.97 -35.83
CA LYS A 117 -1.17 0.20 -35.81
C LYS A 117 -2.54 -0.36 -35.43
N PRO A 118 -3.03 -0.13 -34.20
CA PRO A 118 -2.51 0.77 -33.16
C PRO A 118 -1.27 0.25 -32.40
N ALA A 119 -0.56 1.13 -31.68
CA ALA A 119 0.54 0.71 -30.81
C ALA A 119 -0.03 0.05 -29.55
N ILE A 120 0.53 -1.11 -29.17
CA ILE A 120 0.00 -1.92 -28.06
C ILE A 120 1.08 -2.11 -26.99
N ALA A 121 0.70 -1.97 -25.73
CA ALA A 121 1.54 -2.25 -24.57
C ALA A 121 0.92 -3.39 -23.76
N VAL A 122 1.72 -4.39 -23.40
CA VAL A 122 1.31 -5.45 -22.47
C VAL A 122 2.14 -5.34 -21.21
N ARG A 123 1.48 -5.41 -20.05
CA ARG A 123 2.11 -5.28 -18.74
C ARG A 123 1.75 -6.48 -17.88
N VAL A 124 2.72 -6.96 -17.12
CA VAL A 124 2.52 -7.96 -16.06
C VAL A 124 3.34 -7.56 -14.84
N GLY A 125 2.83 -7.87 -13.67
CA GLY A 125 3.52 -7.58 -12.42
C GLY A 125 3.11 -8.52 -11.30
N ALA A 126 3.93 -8.54 -10.27
CA ALA A 126 3.65 -9.21 -9.02
C ALA A 126 4.16 -8.34 -7.86
N TRP A 127 3.45 -8.35 -6.76
CA TRP A 127 3.91 -7.65 -5.57
C TRP A 127 3.43 -8.33 -4.28
N THR A 128 4.16 -8.09 -3.19
CA THR A 128 3.84 -8.66 -1.87
C THR A 128 3.29 -7.58 -0.95
N ASP A 129 2.13 -7.83 -0.34
CA ASP A 129 1.56 -7.02 0.73
C ASP A 129 1.87 -7.68 2.08
N PRO A 130 2.74 -7.09 2.93
CA PRO A 130 3.01 -7.63 4.25
C PRO A 130 1.79 -7.48 5.17
N ALA A 131 1.65 -8.40 6.12
CA ALA A 131 0.62 -8.33 7.13
C ALA A 131 0.72 -7.02 7.93
N HIS A 132 -0.25 -6.12 7.74
CA HIS A 132 -0.30 -4.81 8.41
C HIS A 132 -1.46 -4.73 9.42
N ARG A 133 -1.74 -5.82 10.13
CA ARG A 133 -2.84 -5.94 11.11
C ARG A 133 -2.32 -5.86 12.55
N ILE A 134 -3.06 -5.13 13.37
CA ILE A 134 -2.86 -5.14 14.82
C ILE A 134 -3.19 -6.54 15.34
N HIS A 135 -2.28 -7.13 16.10
CA HIS A 135 -2.47 -8.42 16.75
C HIS A 135 -2.13 -8.33 18.24
N ASP A 136 -2.67 -9.26 19.02
CA ASP A 136 -2.40 -9.40 20.46
C ASP A 136 -2.35 -10.88 20.84
N ASP A 137 -1.19 -11.32 21.32
CA ASP A 137 -0.93 -12.70 21.75
C ASP A 137 -1.01 -12.91 23.27
N SER A 138 -1.35 -11.86 24.04
CA SER A 138 -1.35 -11.89 25.50
C SER A 138 -2.46 -12.77 26.10
N HIS A 139 -3.61 -12.90 25.44
CA HIS A 139 -4.74 -13.68 25.94
C HIS A 139 -5.56 -14.33 24.81
N TYR A 140 -6.15 -15.51 25.05
CA TYR A 140 -6.87 -16.25 24.00
C TYR A 140 -8.08 -15.49 23.43
N VAL A 141 -8.74 -14.68 24.25
CA VAL A 141 -9.87 -13.84 23.84
C VAL A 141 -9.40 -12.71 22.94
N THR A 142 -8.28 -12.05 23.26
CA THR A 142 -7.75 -10.97 22.44
C THR A 142 -7.17 -11.50 21.14
N ARG A 143 -6.46 -12.64 21.16
CA ARG A 143 -6.02 -13.35 19.95
C ARG A 143 -7.17 -13.73 19.01
N ALA A 144 -8.32 -14.13 19.55
CA ALA A 144 -9.49 -14.48 18.74
C ALA A 144 -10.11 -13.27 18.01
N VAL A 145 -9.93 -12.06 18.55
CA VAL A 145 -10.47 -10.81 17.98
C VAL A 145 -9.41 -10.07 17.14
N LEU A 146 -8.14 -10.20 17.50
CA LEU A 146 -6.97 -9.58 16.88
C LEU A 146 -5.96 -10.66 16.45
N PRO A 147 -6.33 -11.54 15.50
CA PRO A 147 -5.40 -12.53 14.99
C PRO A 147 -4.32 -11.89 14.13
N HIS A 148 -3.20 -12.60 13.98
CA HIS A 148 -2.16 -12.25 13.01
C HIS A 148 -2.74 -12.11 11.60
N GLY A 149 -2.25 -11.11 10.88
CA GLY A 149 -2.46 -11.02 9.44
C GLY A 149 -1.51 -11.99 8.71
N GLU A 150 -1.89 -12.36 7.50
CA GLU A 150 -1.00 -13.07 6.58
C GLU A 150 -0.55 -12.12 5.48
N ASN A 151 0.68 -12.32 4.99
CA ASN A 151 1.19 -11.65 3.80
C ASN A 151 0.40 -12.10 2.58
N GLU A 152 0.12 -11.18 1.66
CA GLU A 152 -0.56 -11.48 0.41
C GLU A 152 0.38 -11.34 -0.78
N LEU A 153 0.16 -12.18 -1.79
CA LEU A 153 0.76 -12.02 -3.10
C LEU A 153 -0.31 -11.50 -4.05
N HIS A 154 0.03 -10.43 -4.74
CA HIS A 154 -0.78 -9.87 -5.80
C HIS A 154 -0.16 -10.17 -7.16
N LEU A 155 -1.01 -10.51 -8.13
CA LEU A 155 -0.65 -10.70 -9.52
C LEU A 155 -1.45 -9.74 -10.39
N SER A 156 -0.75 -8.96 -11.22
CA SER A 156 -1.37 -7.98 -12.09
C SER A 156 -1.05 -8.21 -13.56
N ALA A 157 -2.02 -7.86 -14.41
CA ALA A 157 -1.87 -7.84 -15.86
C ALA A 157 -2.58 -6.61 -16.44
N GLY A 158 -2.04 -6.07 -17.52
CA GLY A 158 -2.61 -4.89 -18.17
C GLY A 158 -2.35 -4.81 -19.65
N LEU A 159 -3.24 -4.11 -20.34
CA LEU A 159 -3.19 -3.84 -21.77
C LEU A 159 -3.40 -2.34 -22.00
N GLY A 160 -2.46 -1.73 -22.71
CA GLY A 160 -2.55 -0.36 -23.20
C GLY A 160 -2.64 -0.35 -24.72
N VAL A 161 -3.53 0.48 -25.27
CA VAL A 161 -3.66 0.68 -26.72
C VAL A 161 -3.65 2.17 -27.01
N VAL A 162 -2.79 2.59 -27.93
CA VAL A 162 -2.70 3.98 -28.40
C VAL A 162 -3.05 4.03 -29.88
N PHE A 163 -4.11 4.77 -30.20
CA PHE A 163 -4.60 4.97 -31.55
C PHE A 163 -5.03 6.43 -31.76
N TRP A 164 -4.55 7.04 -32.86
CA TRP A 164 -4.77 8.46 -33.14
C TRP A 164 -4.33 9.35 -31.96
N GLU A 165 -5.20 10.23 -31.46
CA GLU A 165 -4.96 11.01 -30.23
C GLU A 165 -5.57 10.38 -28.96
N LEU A 166 -5.99 9.11 -29.00
CA LEU A 166 -6.61 8.39 -27.89
C LEU A 166 -5.69 7.27 -27.35
N GLN A 167 -5.56 7.21 -26.03
CA GLN A 167 -4.94 6.11 -25.31
C GLN A 167 -5.96 5.49 -24.36
N LEU A 168 -6.05 4.16 -24.38
CA LEU A 168 -6.87 3.36 -23.47
C LEU A 168 -5.98 2.38 -22.73
N ASP A 169 -6.15 2.27 -21.41
CA ASP A 169 -5.47 1.28 -20.59
C ASP A 169 -6.47 0.54 -19.71
N VAL A 170 -6.36 -0.79 -19.68
CA VAL A 170 -7.11 -1.69 -18.79
C VAL A 170 -6.12 -2.49 -17.98
N ALA A 171 -6.38 -2.64 -16.68
CA ALA A 171 -5.58 -3.46 -15.78
C ALA A 171 -6.47 -4.30 -14.86
N VAL A 172 -5.98 -5.48 -14.51
CA VAL A 172 -6.54 -6.37 -13.50
C VAL A 172 -5.46 -6.72 -12.48
N ASP A 173 -5.86 -6.87 -11.23
CA ASP A 173 -5.02 -7.28 -10.10
C ASP A 173 -5.79 -8.33 -9.29
N PHE A 174 -5.12 -9.41 -8.92
CA PHE A 174 -5.69 -10.55 -8.22
C PHE A 174 -4.88 -10.85 -6.97
N SER A 175 -5.55 -11.06 -5.84
CA SER A 175 -4.99 -11.56 -4.60
C SER A 175 -5.96 -12.52 -3.91
N ASP A 176 -5.52 -13.16 -2.83
CA ASP A 176 -6.40 -14.04 -2.05
C ASP A 176 -7.57 -13.29 -1.40
N ARG A 177 -7.43 -11.97 -1.14
CA ARG A 177 -8.46 -11.17 -0.46
C ARG A 177 -9.24 -10.25 -1.39
N VAL A 178 -8.61 -9.70 -2.44
CA VAL A 178 -9.21 -8.67 -3.28
C VAL A 178 -8.83 -8.87 -4.75
N ASP A 179 -9.85 -8.86 -5.61
CA ASP A 179 -9.69 -8.71 -7.05
C ASP A 179 -10.10 -7.29 -7.47
N ALA A 180 -9.26 -6.64 -8.29
CA ALA A 180 -9.49 -5.28 -8.76
C ALA A 180 -9.38 -5.17 -10.27
N ILE A 181 -10.19 -4.28 -10.86
CA ILE A 181 -10.12 -3.90 -12.26
C ILE A 181 -10.09 -2.38 -12.38
N SER A 182 -9.25 -1.87 -13.28
CA SER A 182 -9.12 -0.44 -13.56
C SER A 182 -9.15 -0.18 -15.06
N LEU A 183 -9.77 0.94 -15.43
CA LEU A 183 -9.85 1.44 -16.80
C LEU A 183 -9.49 2.93 -16.78
N SER A 184 -8.61 3.33 -17.71
CA SER A 184 -8.25 4.74 -17.89
C SER A 184 -8.18 5.11 -19.37
N THR A 185 -8.42 6.40 -19.63
CA THR A 185 -8.47 6.96 -20.98
C THR A 185 -7.80 8.33 -21.00
N ILE A 186 -6.94 8.58 -22.00
CA ILE A 186 -6.34 9.89 -22.25
C ILE A 186 -6.64 10.29 -23.69
N TYR A 187 -7.16 11.50 -23.88
CA TYR A 187 -7.40 12.10 -25.19
C TYR A 187 -6.57 13.37 -25.33
N SER A 188 -5.82 13.48 -26.42
CA SER A 188 -5.01 14.67 -26.76
C SER A 188 -5.67 15.44 -27.90
N PHE A 189 -5.58 16.77 -27.89
CA PHE A 189 -6.16 17.66 -28.91
C PHE A 189 -5.12 18.65 -29.44
#